data_AF-A0A1B7MFT8-F1
#
_entry.id   AF-A0A1B7MFT8-F1
#
_cell.length_a   1.000
_cell.length_b   1.000
_cell.length_c   1.000
_cell.angle_alpha   90.00
_cell.angle_beta   90.00
_cell.angle_gamma   90.00
#
_symmetry.space_group_name_H-M   'P 1'
#
loop_
_entity.id
_entity.type
_entity.pdbx_description
1 polymer ?
#
loop_
_entity_poly.entity_id
_entity_poly.type
_entity_poly.pdbx_seq_one_letter_code
_entity_poly.pdbx_strand_id
1 'polypeptide(L)'
;MRSLFVPSVLIPIANYACLAILDNAMWALQPLFYSTPIELGGLGFDPVTIGFWMGSFGIVNGVFQAIIFTPLVHKYGPKVAFQCSIACFIPIFSLPPITNIIARQYGINWLVYCSLTLSLVLTVLMDMANTCMLIHITAAAPNKRSLGATNGLAQTTGSIVRAFGPAVFTSMFAYSLQHKLLGGYAVYVVLGTMSVFSLMLSVKLPERAEKKV
;
A
#
# COMPACT_ATOMS: atom_id res chain seq x y z
N MET A 1 -21.14 12.59 -19.16
CA MET A 1 -20.49 12.80 -17.85
C MET A 1 -21.34 12.36 -16.66
N ARG A 2 -22.65 12.66 -16.57
CA ARG A 2 -23.51 12.18 -15.46
C ARG A 2 -23.54 10.64 -15.28
N SER A 3 -23.29 9.88 -16.34
CA SER A 3 -23.18 8.41 -16.30
C SER A 3 -21.94 7.85 -15.57
N LEU A 4 -20.96 8.69 -15.20
CA LEU A 4 -19.77 8.28 -14.45
C LEU A 4 -19.97 8.39 -12.92
N PHE A 5 -20.94 9.18 -12.46
CA PHE A 5 -21.26 9.35 -11.04
C PHE A 5 -22.30 8.34 -10.55
N VAL A 6 -22.11 7.08 -10.96
CA VAL A 6 -22.94 5.96 -10.50
C VAL A 6 -22.19 5.18 -9.42
N PRO A 7 -22.88 4.61 -8.42
CA PRO A 7 -22.24 3.85 -7.34
C PRO A 7 -21.30 2.74 -7.84
N SER A 8 -21.61 2.12 -8.99
CA SER A 8 -20.78 1.08 -9.60
C SER A 8 -19.40 1.57 -10.06
N VAL A 9 -19.24 2.87 -10.33
CA VAL A 9 -17.97 3.51 -10.72
C VAL A 9 -17.32 4.18 -9.51
N LEU A 10 -18.10 4.83 -8.65
CA LEU A 10 -17.59 5.53 -7.48
C LEU A 10 -16.98 4.59 -6.43
N ILE A 11 -17.54 3.39 -6.21
CA ILE A 11 -17.00 2.43 -5.22
C ILE A 11 -15.59 1.95 -5.61
N PRO A 12 -15.34 1.48 -6.85
CA PRO A 12 -13.97 1.16 -7.29
C PRO A 12 -13.01 2.35 -7.23
N ILE A 13 -13.44 3.54 -7.63
CA ILE A 13 -12.58 4.73 -7.57
C ILE A 13 -12.24 5.09 -6.11
N ALA A 14 -13.18 4.99 -5.19
CA ALA A 14 -12.93 5.24 -3.76
C ALA A 14 -11.95 4.21 -3.17
N ASN A 15 -12.08 2.93 -3.53
CA ASN A 15 -11.10 1.90 -3.15
C ASN A 15 -9.72 2.19 -3.75
N TYR A 16 -9.66 2.63 -5.02
CA TYR A 16 -8.41 3.01 -5.65
C TYR A 16 -7.76 4.22 -4.99
N ALA A 17 -8.54 5.21 -4.56
CA ALA A 17 -8.04 6.36 -3.81
C ALA A 17 -7.43 5.92 -2.47
N CYS A 18 -8.10 5.03 -1.72
CA CYS A 18 -7.58 4.49 -0.47
C CYS A 18 -6.29 3.68 -0.69
N LEU A 19 -6.28 2.81 -1.71
CA LEU A 19 -5.08 2.07 -2.11
C LEU A 19 -3.93 3.03 -2.45
N ALA A 20 -4.18 4.03 -3.30
CA ALA A 20 -3.16 4.99 -3.71
C ALA A 20 -2.57 5.73 -2.52
N ILE A 21 -3.38 6.08 -1.51
CA ILE A 21 -2.92 6.73 -0.29
C ILE A 21 -2.00 5.79 0.51
N LEU A 22 -2.45 4.58 0.81
CA LEU A 22 -1.67 3.63 1.60
C LEU A 22 -0.37 3.24 0.90
N ASP A 23 -0.42 2.99 -0.40
CA ASP A 23 0.74 2.64 -1.22
C ASP A 23 1.77 3.78 -1.27
N ASN A 24 1.33 5.02 -1.52
CA ASN A 24 2.24 6.17 -1.49
C ASN A 24 2.82 6.43 -0.10
N ALA A 25 2.02 6.26 0.96
CA ALA A 25 2.51 6.39 2.32
C ALA A 25 3.60 5.36 2.61
N MET A 26 3.38 4.09 2.25
CA MET A 26 4.37 3.04 2.44
C MET A 26 5.66 3.35 1.68
N TRP A 27 5.60 3.69 0.39
CA TRP A 27 6.79 3.98 -0.42
C TRP A 27 7.55 5.23 0.02
N ALA A 28 6.86 6.22 0.58
CA ALA A 28 7.51 7.40 1.15
C ALA A 28 8.16 7.11 2.51
N LEU A 29 7.50 6.32 3.36
CA LEU A 29 7.92 6.09 4.75
C LEU A 29 8.95 4.98 4.90
N GLN A 30 8.96 3.97 4.03
CA GLN A 30 9.86 2.83 4.17
C GLN A 30 11.36 3.22 4.10
N PRO A 31 11.85 3.94 3.07
CA PRO A 31 13.25 4.39 3.05
C PRO A 31 13.55 5.42 4.15
N LEU A 32 12.56 6.24 4.53
CA LEU A 32 12.71 7.20 5.62
C LEU A 32 12.90 6.49 6.97
N PHE A 33 12.13 5.44 7.23
CA PHE A 33 12.28 4.58 8.40
C PHE A 33 13.65 3.88 8.42
N TYR A 34 14.10 3.34 7.28
CA TYR A 34 15.40 2.67 7.21
C TYR A 34 16.56 3.64 7.50
N SER A 35 16.51 4.86 6.94
CA SER A 35 17.57 5.86 7.10
C SER A 35 17.54 6.61 8.44
N THR A 36 16.37 6.78 9.06
CA THR A 36 16.23 7.51 10.32
C THR A 36 17.04 6.82 11.43
N PRO A 37 17.81 7.55 12.27
CA PRO A 37 18.55 6.96 13.38
C PRO A 37 17.67 6.12 14.32
N ILE A 38 18.27 5.08 14.91
CA ILE A 38 17.58 4.16 15.83
C ILE A 38 16.95 4.91 17.01
N GLU A 39 17.66 5.90 17.55
CA GLU A 39 17.19 6.73 18.67
C GLU A 39 15.96 7.59 18.34
N LEU A 40 15.79 7.92 17.04
CA LEU A 40 14.71 8.73 16.50
C LEU A 40 13.58 7.90 15.91
N GLY A 41 13.60 6.57 16.03
CA GLY A 41 12.49 5.72 15.59
C GLY A 41 12.71 4.97 14.27
N GLY A 42 13.92 4.99 13.70
CA GLY A 42 14.27 4.24 12.48
C GLY A 42 15.29 3.12 12.68
N LEU A 43 16.07 2.78 11.64
CA LEU A 43 17.11 1.74 11.68
C LEU A 43 18.54 2.24 11.49
N GLY A 44 18.71 3.49 11.05
CA GLY A 44 20.02 4.10 10.82
C GLY A 44 20.85 3.38 9.74
N PHE A 45 20.20 2.75 8.77
CA PHE A 45 20.88 2.09 7.65
C PHE A 45 21.51 3.08 6.70
N ASP A 46 22.67 2.72 6.17
CA ASP A 46 23.33 3.44 5.10
C ASP A 46 22.60 3.25 3.75
N PRO A 47 22.82 4.13 2.76
CA PRO A 47 22.15 4.04 1.46
C PRO A 47 22.39 2.73 0.69
N VAL A 48 23.53 2.07 0.88
CA VAL A 48 23.84 0.80 0.18
C VAL A 48 22.97 -0.32 0.76
N THR A 49 22.85 -0.39 2.09
CA THR A 49 21.96 -1.35 2.76
C THR A 49 20.49 -1.13 2.38
N ILE A 50 20.04 0.13 2.32
CA ILE A 50 18.69 0.48 1.85
C ILE A 50 18.48 0.02 0.40
N GLY A 51 19.44 0.32 -0.48
CA GLY A 51 19.43 -0.08 -1.88
C GLY A 51 19.38 -1.60 -2.06
N PHE A 52 20.10 -2.36 -1.23
CA PHE A 52 20.06 -3.82 -1.23
C PHE A 52 18.65 -4.33 -0.93
N TRP A 53 18.03 -3.88 0.17
CA TRP A 53 16.67 -4.32 0.55
C TRP A 53 15.62 -3.93 -0.49
N MET A 54 15.65 -2.70 -0.99
CA MET A 54 14.70 -2.23 -2.00
C MET A 54 14.91 -2.90 -3.37
N GLY A 55 16.16 -3.16 -3.75
CA GLY A 55 16.52 -3.88 -4.97
C GLY A 55 16.10 -5.35 -4.92
N SER A 56 16.36 -6.04 -3.81
CA SER A 56 15.89 -7.42 -3.59
C SER A 56 14.38 -7.50 -3.66
N PHE A 57 13.67 -6.56 -3.04
CA PHE A 57 12.22 -6.45 -3.19
C PHE A 57 11.80 -6.36 -4.66
N GLY A 58 12.40 -5.45 -5.44
CA GLY A 58 12.01 -5.26 -6.84
C GLY A 58 12.14 -6.52 -7.69
N ILE A 59 13.22 -7.29 -7.49
CA ILE A 59 13.44 -8.58 -8.17
C ILE A 59 12.37 -9.60 -7.75
N VAL A 60 12.18 -9.79 -6.45
CA VAL A 60 11.22 -10.78 -5.92
C VAL A 60 9.78 -10.42 -6.33
N ASN A 61 9.42 -9.14 -6.23
CA ASN A 61 8.12 -8.64 -6.63
C ASN A 61 7.88 -8.88 -8.13
N GLY A 62 8.85 -8.53 -8.99
CA GLY A 62 8.72 -8.75 -10.44
C GLY A 62 8.48 -10.22 -10.79
N VAL A 63 9.24 -11.14 -10.18
CA VAL A 63 9.06 -12.59 -10.38
C VAL A 63 7.69 -13.05 -9.88
N PHE A 64 7.28 -12.60 -8.69
CA PHE A 64 5.99 -12.94 -8.11
C PHE A 64 4.81 -12.46 -8.97
N GLN A 65 4.85 -11.20 -9.42
CA GLN A 65 3.81 -10.62 -10.28
C GLN A 65 3.77 -11.30 -11.65
N ALA A 66 4.90 -11.72 -12.21
CA ALA A 66 4.95 -12.41 -13.49
C ALA A 66 4.39 -13.84 -13.44
N ILE A 67 4.70 -14.59 -12.37
CA ILE A 67 4.44 -16.04 -12.31
C ILE A 67 3.22 -16.38 -11.44
N ILE A 68 3.06 -15.73 -10.29
CA ILE A 68 2.14 -16.16 -9.23
C ILE A 68 0.84 -15.36 -9.22
N PHE A 69 0.88 -14.08 -9.60
CA PHE A 69 -0.30 -13.20 -9.61
C PHE A 69 -1.47 -13.79 -10.43
N THR A 70 -1.22 -14.17 -11.68
CA THR A 70 -2.27 -14.66 -12.60
C THR A 70 -2.96 -15.91 -12.05
N PRO A 71 -2.25 -16.99 -11.66
CA PRO A 71 -2.87 -18.15 -11.01
C PRO A 71 -3.67 -17.80 -9.76
N LEU A 72 -3.17 -16.89 -8.93
CA LEU A 72 -3.80 -16.52 -7.66
C LEU A 72 -5.12 -15.79 -7.89
N VAL A 73 -5.13 -14.81 -8.80
CA VAL A 73 -6.36 -14.07 -9.16
C VAL A 73 -7.35 -14.96 -9.89
N HIS A 74 -6.90 -15.89 -10.75
CA HIS A 74 -7.81 -16.86 -11.38
C HIS A 74 -8.47 -17.79 -10.35
N LYS A 75 -7.74 -18.19 -9.30
CA LYS A 75 -8.25 -19.11 -8.27
C LYS A 75 -9.20 -18.45 -7.28
N TYR A 76 -8.85 -17.26 -6.77
CA TYR A 76 -9.61 -16.60 -5.69
C TYR A 76 -10.48 -15.44 -6.16
N GLY A 77 -10.29 -14.97 -7.39
CA GLY A 77 -10.96 -13.80 -7.93
C GLY A 77 -10.29 -12.48 -7.53
N PRO A 78 -10.54 -11.40 -8.29
CA PRO A 78 -9.88 -10.10 -8.09
C PRO A 78 -10.30 -9.42 -6.79
N LYS A 79 -11.55 -9.61 -6.33
CA LYS A 79 -12.04 -9.04 -5.07
C LYS A 79 -11.27 -9.62 -3.88
N VAL A 80 -11.24 -10.94 -3.75
CA VAL A 80 -10.56 -11.61 -2.61
C VAL A 80 -9.07 -11.31 -2.64
N ALA A 81 -8.43 -11.36 -3.82
CA ALA A 81 -7.03 -10.98 -3.97
C ALA A 81 -6.77 -9.54 -3.49
N PHE A 82 -7.60 -8.58 -3.91
CA PHE A 82 -7.52 -7.19 -3.43
C PHE A 82 -7.70 -7.08 -1.92
N GLN A 83 -8.67 -7.79 -1.33
CA GLN A 83 -8.92 -7.77 0.12
C GLN A 83 -7.73 -8.32 0.91
N CYS A 84 -7.14 -9.42 0.47
CA CYS A 84 -5.93 -9.99 1.06
C CYS A 84 -4.75 -9.01 0.97
N SER A 85 -4.58 -8.37 -0.19
CA SER A 85 -3.53 -7.36 -0.38
C SER A 85 -3.73 -6.14 0.51
N ILE A 86 -4.96 -5.62 0.64
CA ILE A 86 -5.24 -4.50 1.54
C ILE A 86 -5.03 -4.89 3.01
N ALA A 87 -5.38 -6.11 3.39
CA ALA A 87 -5.15 -6.61 4.75
C ALA A 87 -3.66 -6.64 5.11
N CYS A 88 -2.75 -6.83 4.13
CA CYS A 88 -1.31 -6.80 4.34
C CYS A 88 -0.79 -5.43 4.81
N PHE A 89 -1.49 -4.32 4.52
CA PHE A 89 -1.08 -3.01 5.01
C PHE A 89 -1.10 -2.90 6.54
N ILE A 90 -1.98 -3.65 7.22
CA ILE A 90 -2.09 -3.63 8.68
C ILE A 90 -0.76 -4.07 9.33
N PRO A 91 -0.22 -5.27 9.06
CA PRO A 91 1.09 -5.66 9.57
C PRO A 91 2.21 -4.80 9.00
N ILE A 92 2.17 -4.37 7.72
CA ILE A 92 3.21 -3.49 7.13
C ILE A 92 3.37 -2.20 7.93
N PHE A 93 2.29 -1.56 8.37
CA PHE A 93 2.39 -0.35 9.20
C PHE A 93 2.63 -0.64 10.68
N SER A 94 2.38 -1.87 11.15
CA SER A 94 2.61 -2.25 12.55
C SER A 94 4.05 -2.72 12.83
N LEU A 95 4.74 -3.26 11.81
CA LEU A 95 6.10 -3.80 11.92
C LEU A 95 7.18 -2.74 12.19
N PRO A 96 7.17 -1.52 11.62
CA PRO A 96 8.23 -0.55 11.84
C PRO A 96 8.40 -0.13 13.31
N PRO A 97 7.32 0.19 14.07
CA PRO A 97 7.43 0.40 15.51
C PRO A 97 8.06 -0.78 16.26
N ILE A 98 7.60 -2.01 15.97
CA ILE A 98 8.11 -3.24 16.60
C ILE A 98 9.60 -3.42 16.29
N THR A 99 9.98 -3.25 15.03
CA THR A 99 11.35 -3.41 14.55
C THR A 99 12.27 -2.38 15.18
N ASN A 100 11.84 -1.12 15.29
CA ASN A 100 12.64 -0.09 15.97
C ASN A 100 12.76 -0.37 17.47
N ILE A 101 11.73 -0.83 18.16
CA ILE A 101 11.82 -1.20 19.59
C ILE A 101 12.87 -2.31 19.79
N ILE A 102 12.86 -3.33 18.94
CA ILE A 102 13.87 -4.41 18.97
C ILE A 102 15.26 -3.82 18.72
N ALA A 103 15.41 -2.98 17.69
CA ALA A 103 16.68 -2.35 17.35
C ALA A 103 17.22 -1.44 18.47
N ARG A 104 16.35 -0.73 19.19
CA ARG A 104 16.73 0.12 20.33
C ARG A 104 17.22 -0.68 21.53
N GLN A 105 16.64 -1.85 21.78
CA GLN A 105 16.98 -2.69 22.94
C GLN A 105 18.18 -3.60 22.69
N TYR A 106 18.27 -4.17 21.49
CA TYR A 106 19.19 -5.27 21.18
C TYR A 106 20.12 -4.97 20.00
N GLY A 107 20.07 -3.75 19.44
CA GLY A 107 20.78 -3.39 18.22
C GLY A 107 20.20 -4.08 16.97
N ILE A 108 20.88 -3.88 15.85
CA ILE A 108 20.52 -4.56 14.58
C ILE A 108 20.94 -6.04 14.69
N ASN A 109 19.95 -6.91 14.82
CA ASN A 109 20.13 -8.34 14.99
C ASN A 109 19.26 -9.14 14.00
N TRP A 110 19.27 -10.47 14.13
CA TRP A 110 18.50 -11.35 13.24
C TRP A 110 16.98 -11.11 13.31
N LEU A 111 16.43 -10.68 14.45
CA LEU A 111 14.99 -10.36 14.58
C LEU A 111 14.62 -9.13 13.74
N VAL A 112 15.50 -8.13 13.67
CA VAL A 112 15.32 -6.96 12.78
C VAL A 112 15.27 -7.42 11.33
N TYR A 113 16.23 -8.26 10.90
CA TYR A 113 16.25 -8.78 9.53
C TYR A 113 15.06 -9.70 9.20
N CYS A 114 14.58 -10.50 10.16
CA CYS A 114 13.35 -11.27 10.01
C CYS A 114 12.13 -10.36 9.83
N SER A 115 12.03 -9.30 10.63
CA SER A 115 10.92 -8.33 10.55
C SER A 115 10.93 -7.57 9.21
N LEU A 116 12.11 -7.19 8.72
CA LEU A 116 12.29 -6.57 7.41
C LEU A 116 11.90 -7.51 6.26
N THR A 117 12.39 -8.75 6.32
CA THR A 117 12.05 -9.78 5.33
C THR A 117 10.53 -10.01 5.30
N LEU A 118 9.91 -10.15 6.48
CA LEU A 118 8.46 -10.29 6.59
C LEU A 118 7.73 -9.09 6.00
N SER A 119 8.16 -7.87 6.32
CA SER A 119 7.57 -6.65 5.76
C SER A 119 7.64 -6.66 4.23
N LEU A 120 8.77 -7.02 3.63
CA LEU A 120 8.91 -7.07 2.17
C LEU A 120 8.08 -8.17 1.52
N VAL A 121 7.98 -9.34 2.14
CA VAL A 121 7.09 -10.42 1.66
C VAL A 121 5.64 -9.94 1.66
N LEU A 122 5.21 -9.25 2.73
CA LEU A 122 3.89 -8.64 2.80
C LEU A 122 3.71 -7.55 1.72
N THR A 123 4.74 -6.75 1.43
CA THR A 123 4.71 -5.75 0.36
C THR A 123 4.51 -6.40 -1.01
N VAL A 124 5.15 -7.54 -1.29
CA VAL A 124 4.95 -8.29 -2.54
C VAL A 124 3.49 -8.74 -2.70
N LEU A 125 2.88 -9.24 -1.62
CA LEU A 125 1.47 -9.64 -1.64
C LEU A 125 0.54 -8.43 -1.78
N MET A 126 0.88 -7.33 -1.14
CA MET A 126 0.15 -6.07 -1.20
C MET A 126 0.12 -5.52 -2.65
N ASP A 127 1.23 -5.61 -3.38
CA ASP A 127 1.36 -4.98 -4.71
C ASP A 127 0.35 -5.52 -5.76
N MET A 128 -0.17 -6.74 -5.54
CA MET A 128 -1.27 -7.28 -6.36
C MET A 128 -2.54 -6.40 -6.33
N ALA A 129 -2.72 -5.57 -5.31
CA ALA A 129 -3.87 -4.68 -5.17
C ALA A 129 -4.00 -3.71 -6.36
N ASN A 130 -2.89 -3.21 -6.89
CA ASN A 130 -2.88 -2.30 -8.03
C ASN A 130 -3.53 -2.94 -9.26
N THR A 131 -3.11 -4.16 -9.59
CA THR A 131 -3.65 -4.89 -10.74
C THR A 131 -5.10 -5.31 -10.52
N CYS A 132 -5.47 -5.76 -9.31
CA CYS A 132 -6.85 -6.11 -8.99
C CYS A 132 -7.78 -4.89 -9.09
N MET A 133 -7.33 -3.72 -8.64
CA MET A 133 -8.11 -2.48 -8.78
C MET A 133 -8.29 -2.06 -10.22
N LEU A 134 -7.28 -2.23 -11.07
CA LEU A 134 -7.40 -1.94 -12.51
C LEU A 134 -8.48 -2.83 -13.16
N ILE A 135 -8.58 -4.10 -12.76
CA ILE A 135 -9.64 -5.02 -13.22
C ILE A 135 -11.02 -4.48 -12.80
N HIS A 136 -11.18 -4.08 -11.53
CA HIS A 136 -12.44 -3.52 -11.03
C HIS A 136 -12.83 -2.20 -11.70
N ILE A 137 -11.88 -1.28 -11.91
CA ILE A 137 -12.10 -0.01 -12.61
C ILE A 137 -12.53 -0.26 -14.06
N THR A 138 -11.87 -1.20 -14.74
CA THR A 138 -12.18 -1.57 -16.12
C THR A 138 -13.59 -2.15 -16.22
N ALA A 139 -13.96 -3.05 -15.31
CA ALA A 139 -15.29 -3.65 -15.29
C ALA A 139 -16.40 -2.68 -14.87
N ALA A 140 -16.07 -1.62 -14.13
CA ALA A 140 -17.02 -0.60 -13.72
C ALA A 140 -17.48 0.33 -14.85
N ALA A 141 -16.74 0.38 -15.97
CA ALA A 141 -17.06 1.23 -17.10
C ALA A 141 -18.45 0.88 -17.68
N PRO A 142 -19.40 1.84 -17.75
CA PRO A 142 -20.77 1.54 -18.21
C PRO A 142 -20.88 1.07 -19.67
N ASN A 143 -19.89 1.41 -20.50
CA ASN A 143 -19.79 1.02 -21.90
C ASN A 143 -18.35 1.21 -22.39
N LYS A 144 -18.00 0.59 -23.53
CA LYS A 144 -16.65 0.69 -24.14
C LYS A 144 -16.20 2.13 -24.39
N ARG A 145 -17.13 3.03 -24.72
CA ARG A 145 -16.85 4.46 -24.97
C ARG A 145 -16.45 5.21 -23.70
N SER A 146 -16.92 4.76 -22.53
CA SER A 146 -16.63 5.38 -21.23
C SER A 146 -15.43 4.74 -20.51
N LEU A 147 -14.84 3.69 -21.07
CA LEU A 147 -13.72 2.97 -20.45
C LEU A 147 -12.51 3.89 -20.25
N GLY A 148 -12.11 4.62 -21.30
CA GLY A 148 -11.02 5.59 -21.22
C GLY A 148 -11.28 6.69 -20.20
N ALA A 149 -12.51 7.21 -20.13
CA ALA A 149 -12.90 8.22 -19.15
C ALA A 149 -12.88 7.70 -17.70
N THR A 150 -13.32 6.45 -17.49
CA THR A 150 -13.34 5.80 -16.16
C THR A 150 -11.91 5.56 -15.66
N ASN A 151 -11.03 5.03 -16.52
CA ASN A 151 -9.62 4.87 -16.20
C ASN A 151 -8.92 6.21 -15.99
N GLY A 152 -9.20 7.20 -16.85
CA GLY A 152 -8.70 8.57 -16.70
C GLY A 152 -9.05 9.17 -15.35
N LEU A 153 -10.32 9.08 -14.93
CA LEU A 153 -10.76 9.56 -13.62
C LEU A 153 -10.05 8.86 -12.45
N ALA A 154 -9.90 7.53 -12.52
CA ALA A 154 -9.15 6.78 -11.52
C ALA A 154 -7.68 7.25 -11.48
N GLN A 155 -7.01 7.34 -12.63
CA GLN A 155 -5.61 7.76 -12.70
C GLN A 155 -5.40 9.20 -12.25
N THR A 156 -6.31 10.13 -12.57
CA THR A 156 -6.27 11.50 -12.04
C THR A 156 -6.35 11.48 -10.51
N THR A 157 -7.25 10.68 -9.94
CA THR A 157 -7.37 10.52 -8.48
C THR A 157 -6.06 10.00 -7.87
N GLY A 158 -5.49 8.94 -8.44
CA GLY A 158 -4.20 8.40 -7.99
C GLY A 158 -3.04 9.38 -8.18
N SER A 159 -3.03 10.17 -9.26
CA SER A 159 -1.98 11.16 -9.54
C SER A 159 -2.00 12.33 -8.56
N ILE A 160 -3.18 12.78 -8.11
CA ILE A 160 -3.27 13.80 -7.05
C ILE A 160 -2.60 13.27 -5.78
N VAL A 161 -2.89 12.02 -5.41
CA VAL A 161 -2.27 11.38 -4.25
C VAL A 161 -0.76 11.22 -4.46
N ARG A 162 -0.29 10.81 -5.63
CA ARG A 162 1.17 10.71 -5.91
C ARG A 162 1.88 12.07 -5.87
N ALA A 163 1.20 13.14 -6.29
CA ALA A 163 1.78 14.48 -6.30
C ALA A 163 1.98 15.05 -4.89
N PHE A 164 1.03 14.86 -3.99
CA PHE A 164 1.05 15.47 -2.65
C PHE A 164 1.36 14.49 -1.52
N GLY A 165 1.08 13.21 -1.72
CA GLY A 165 1.17 12.14 -0.72
C GLY A 165 2.53 12.07 -0.04
N PRO A 166 3.66 11.99 -0.78
CA PRO A 166 4.98 11.93 -0.17
C PRO A 166 5.25 13.09 0.79
N ALA A 167 4.93 14.34 0.40
CA ALA A 167 5.09 15.51 1.27
C ALA A 167 4.21 15.40 2.53
N VAL A 168 2.95 14.98 2.40
CA VAL A 168 2.04 14.81 3.54
C VAL A 168 2.54 13.72 4.50
N PHE A 169 2.87 12.53 4.01
CA PHE A 169 3.25 11.40 4.87
C PHE A 169 4.62 11.57 5.51
N THR A 170 5.60 12.10 4.78
CA THR A 170 6.92 12.42 5.36
C THR A 170 6.83 13.53 6.41
N SER A 171 6.01 14.56 6.18
CA SER A 171 5.74 15.59 7.19
C SER A 171 5.04 15.02 8.41
N MET A 172 4.06 14.13 8.22
CA MET A 172 3.37 13.46 9.31
C MET A 172 4.30 12.57 10.14
N PHE A 173 5.23 11.86 9.48
CA PHE A 173 6.28 11.09 10.13
C PHE A 173 7.21 12.00 10.94
N ALA A 174 7.75 13.06 10.33
CA ALA A 174 8.62 14.01 11.02
C ALA A 174 7.92 14.68 12.21
N TYR A 175 6.66 15.10 12.04
CA TYR A 175 5.85 15.70 13.09
C TYR A 175 5.60 14.74 14.25
N SER A 176 5.28 13.47 13.93
CA SER A 176 5.11 12.38 14.90
C SER A 176 6.38 12.18 15.74
N LEU A 177 7.56 12.19 15.11
CA LEU A 177 8.85 12.08 15.79
C LEU A 177 9.17 13.29 16.65
N GLN A 178 9.05 14.51 16.10
CA GLN A 178 9.40 15.76 16.76
C GLN A 178 8.59 15.99 18.05
N HIS A 179 7.30 15.69 18.00
CA HIS A 179 6.38 15.86 19.14
C HIS A 179 6.25 14.58 19.99
N LYS A 180 7.00 13.52 19.66
CA LYS A 180 6.94 12.20 20.32
C LYS A 180 5.52 11.65 20.45
N LEU A 181 4.66 11.92 19.46
CA LEU A 181 3.28 11.46 19.46
C LEU A 181 3.26 9.93 19.41
N LEU A 182 2.64 9.30 20.41
CA LEU A 182 2.66 7.85 20.60
C LEU A 182 4.10 7.28 20.53
N GLY A 183 5.06 7.98 21.15
CA GLY A 183 6.47 7.58 21.16
C GLY A 183 7.20 7.81 19.83
N GLY A 184 6.61 8.58 18.91
CA GLY A 184 7.10 8.79 17.55
C GLY A 184 6.36 7.97 16.50
N TYR A 185 5.47 7.06 16.90
CA TYR A 185 4.84 6.10 15.99
C TYR A 185 3.40 6.46 15.57
N ALA A 186 2.90 7.66 15.89
CA ALA A 186 1.53 8.05 15.57
C ALA A 186 1.18 7.95 14.07
N VAL A 187 2.14 8.26 13.20
CA VAL A 187 2.01 8.09 11.74
C VAL A 187 1.55 6.67 11.36
N TYR A 188 2.12 5.65 12.01
CA TYR A 188 1.82 4.24 11.74
C TYR A 188 0.43 3.84 12.24
N VAL A 189 -0.01 4.40 13.37
CA VAL A 189 -1.36 4.17 13.89
C VAL A 189 -2.42 4.75 12.96
N VAL A 190 -2.21 5.97 12.46
CA VAL A 190 -3.12 6.59 11.49
C VAL A 190 -3.20 5.74 10.22
N LEU A 191 -2.06 5.32 9.66
CA LEU A 191 -2.04 4.48 8.46
C LEU A 191 -2.63 3.09 8.70
N GLY A 192 -2.43 2.50 9.87
CA GLY A 192 -3.08 1.26 10.28
C GLY A 192 -4.60 1.39 10.34
N THR A 193 -5.11 2.47 10.95
CA THR A 193 -6.56 2.74 11.00
C THR A 193 -7.14 2.95 9.61
N MET A 194 -6.40 3.62 8.72
CA MET A 194 -6.79 3.84 7.34
C MET A 194 -6.77 2.55 6.52
N SER A 195 -5.88 1.61 6.85
CA SER A 195 -5.83 0.26 6.26
C SER A 195 -7.07 -0.55 6.62
N VAL A 196 -7.50 -0.49 7.88
CA VAL A 196 -8.75 -1.11 8.35
C VAL A 196 -9.97 -0.49 7.65
N PHE A 197 -10.00 0.84 7.54
CA PHE A 197 -11.06 1.53 6.79
C PHE A 197 -11.11 1.11 5.31
N SER A 198 -9.94 1.04 4.65
CA SER A 198 -9.83 0.57 3.26
C SER A 198 -10.33 -0.86 3.11
N LEU A 199 -10.01 -1.74 4.08
CA LEU A 199 -10.52 -3.10 4.10
C LEU A 199 -12.04 -3.14 4.26
N MET A 200 -12.63 -2.32 5.13
CA MET A 200 -14.10 -2.21 5.24
C MET A 200 -14.74 -1.71 3.94
N LEU A 201 -14.11 -0.74 3.27
CA LEU A 201 -14.58 -0.20 1.99
C LEU A 201 -14.50 -1.25 0.87
N SER A 202 -13.49 -2.12 0.90
CA SER A 202 -13.28 -3.19 -0.09
C SER A 202 -14.41 -4.23 -0.10
N VAL A 203 -15.10 -4.42 1.03
CA VAL A 203 -16.25 -5.33 1.12
C VAL A 203 -17.35 -4.95 0.12
N LYS A 204 -17.48 -3.65 -0.17
CA LYS A 204 -18.46 -3.09 -1.11
C LYS A 204 -18.08 -3.32 -2.58
N LEU A 205 -16.89 -3.84 -2.89
CA LEU A 205 -16.53 -4.18 -4.26
C LEU A 205 -17.41 -5.33 -4.77
N PRO A 206 -17.80 -5.31 -6.07
CA PRO A 206 -18.56 -6.40 -6.66
C PRO A 206 -17.71 -7.68 -6.71
N GLU A 207 -18.31 -8.84 -6.42
CA GLU A 207 -17.61 -10.14 -6.39
C GLU A 207 -17.10 -10.55 -7.76
N ARG A 208 -17.92 -10.31 -8.78
CA ARG A 208 -17.51 -10.48 -10.17
C ARG A 208 -17.26 -9.11 -10.76
N ALA A 209 -16.07 -8.94 -11.33
CA ALA A 209 -15.82 -7.93 -12.35
C ALA A 209 -16.57 -8.35 -13.63
N GLU A 210 -17.90 -8.50 -13.55
CA GLU A 210 -18.73 -8.83 -14.70
C GLU A 210 -18.64 -7.66 -15.67
N LYS A 211 -18.06 -7.94 -16.84
CA LYS A 211 -18.10 -7.03 -17.98
C LYS A 211 -19.58 -6.79 -18.28
N LYS A 212 -20.08 -5.58 -18.02
CA LYS A 212 -21.36 -5.12 -18.59
C LYS A 212 -21.26 -4.86 -20.11
N VAL A 213 -20.48 -5.66 -20.83
CA VAL A 213 -20.21 -5.52 -22.26
C VAL A 213 -21.26 -6.26 -23.06
#